data_AF-A0A6N2S2B4-F1
#
_entry.id   AF-A0A6N2S2B4-F1
#
_cell.length_a   1.000
_cell.length_b   1.000
_cell.length_c   1.000
_cell.angle_alpha   90.00
_cell.angle_beta   90.00
_cell.angle_gamma   90.00
#
_symmetry.space_group_name_H-M   'P 1'
#
loop_
_entity.id
_entity.type
_entity.pdbx_description
1 polymer ?
#
loop_
_entity_poly.entity_id
_entity_poly.type
_entity_poly.pdbx_seq_one_letter_code
_entity_poly.pdbx_strand_id
1 'polypeptide(L)' 'MNSSATIIETAKPGTSTKRLEPLKAATESLGFHDCRVTMRLVREGKLKAIKVGNRVMITTASLNDFAGC' A
#
# COMPACT_ATOMS: atom_id res chain seq x y z
N MET A 1 -13.02 -12.50 19.34
CA MET A 1 -13.52 -11.47 18.40
C MET A 1 -12.34 -10.61 18.02
N ASN A 2 -11.89 -10.67 16.77
CA ASN A 2 -11.12 -9.58 16.14
C ASN A 2 -11.40 -9.72 14.65
N SER A 3 -12.44 -9.03 14.21
CA SER A 3 -12.79 -8.91 12.81
C SER A 3 -11.56 -8.32 12.10
N SER A 4 -10.85 -9.15 11.34
CA SER A 4 -9.81 -8.69 10.42
C SER A 4 -10.47 -7.73 9.43
N ALA A 5 -10.48 -6.44 9.76
CA ALA A 5 -10.77 -5.40 8.80
C ALA A 5 -9.83 -5.64 7.63
N THR A 6 -10.38 -5.84 6.43
CA THR A 6 -9.58 -6.06 5.23
C THR A 6 -8.70 -4.82 5.04
N ILE A 7 -7.42 -4.91 5.43
CA ILE A 7 -6.49 -3.78 5.45
C ILE A 7 -6.19 -3.26 4.02
N ILE A 8 -6.44 -4.09 3.01
CA ILE A 8 -6.29 -3.73 1.60
C ILE A 8 -7.67 -3.44 1.04
N GLU A 9 -7.92 -2.19 0.71
CA GLU A 9 -9.18 -1.78 0.08
C GLU A 9 -9.23 -2.25 -1.38
N THR A 10 -10.40 -2.57 -1.90
CA THR A 10 -10.55 -2.82 -3.35
C THR A 10 -10.80 -1.50 -4.06
N ALA A 11 -10.15 -1.30 -5.22
CA ALA A 11 -10.33 -0.09 -6.00
C ALA A 11 -11.80 0.12 -6.38
N LYS A 12 -12.30 1.35 -6.20
CA LYS A 12 -13.64 1.75 -6.57
C LYS A 12 -13.64 2.27 -8.02
N PRO A 13 -14.79 2.25 -8.72
CA PRO A 13 -14.93 2.96 -9.99
C PRO A 13 -14.54 4.44 -9.81
N GLY A 14 -13.60 4.92 -10.62
CA GLY A 14 -13.06 6.29 -10.50
C GLY A 14 -11.84 6.46 -9.59
N THR A 15 -11.32 5.38 -8.98
CA THR A 15 -10.03 5.45 -8.27
C THR A 15 -8.91 5.84 -9.24
N SER A 16 -8.33 7.02 -9.04
CA SER A 16 -7.19 7.49 -9.85
C SER A 16 -5.94 6.67 -9.56
N THR A 17 -5.40 6.04 -10.60
CA THR A 17 -4.14 5.27 -10.50
C THR A 17 -2.90 6.15 -10.43
N LYS A 18 -3.01 7.46 -10.72
CA LYS A 18 -1.86 8.39 -10.72
C LYS A 18 -1.23 8.57 -9.34
N ARG A 19 -1.96 8.29 -8.26
CA ARG A 19 -1.49 8.42 -6.87
C ARG A 19 -1.26 7.06 -6.21
N LEU A 20 -1.07 6.03 -7.03
CA LEU A 20 -0.88 4.67 -6.61
C LEU A 20 0.45 4.17 -7.14
N GLU A 21 1.25 3.61 -6.23
CA GLU A 21 2.56 3.06 -6.54
C GLU A 21 2.51 1.53 -6.43
N PRO A 22 2.98 0.77 -7.43
CA PRO A 22 3.03 -0.68 -7.32
C PRO A 22 3.83 -1.13 -6.10
N LEU A 23 3.44 -2.23 -5.44
CA LEU A 23 4.13 -2.76 -4.25
C LEU A 23 5.66 -2.80 -4.40
N LYS A 24 6.17 -3.21 -5.57
CA LYS A 24 7.61 -3.28 -5.83
C LYS A 24 8.26 -1.89 -5.82
N ALA A 25 7.70 -0.93 -6.54
CA ALA A 25 8.21 0.43 -6.58
C ALA A 25 8.15 1.08 -5.19
N ALA A 26 7.02 0.92 -4.48
CA ALA A 26 6.87 1.41 -3.10
C ALA A 26 7.92 0.81 -2.14
N THR A 27 8.32 -0.45 -2.37
CA THR A 27 9.39 -1.10 -1.60
C THR A 27 10.74 -0.43 -1.86
N GLU A 28 11.05 -0.14 -3.12
CA GLU A 28 12.27 0.55 -3.55
C GLU A 28 12.29 2.00 -3.04
N SER A 29 11.16 2.72 -3.10
CA SER A 29 11.00 4.09 -2.61
C SER A 29 11.21 4.22 -1.10
N LEU A 30 10.92 3.17 -0.33
CA LEU A 30 11.21 3.09 1.11
C LEU A 30 12.65 2.62 1.42
N GLY A 31 13.46 2.32 0.40
CA GLY A 31 14.82 1.82 0.57
C GLY A 31 14.89 0.34 0.97
N PHE A 32 13.83 -0.43 0.77
CA PHE A 32 13.81 -1.87 1.02
C PHE A 32 14.09 -2.66 -0.25
N HIS A 33 14.54 -3.91 -0.09
CA HIS A 33 14.72 -4.86 -1.20
C HIS A 33 13.63 -5.94 -1.26
N ASP A 34 12.95 -6.22 -0.14
CA ASP A 34 11.94 -7.28 -0.04
C ASP A 34 10.53 -6.71 0.12
N CYS A 35 9.66 -7.02 -0.85
CA CYS A 35 8.24 -6.65 -0.85
C CYS A 35 7.47 -7.18 0.37
N ARG A 36 7.95 -8.25 1.03
CA ARG A 36 7.35 -8.78 2.26
C ARG A 36 7.40 -7.79 3.41
N VAL A 37 8.43 -6.93 3.45
CA VAL A 37 8.55 -5.86 4.45
C VAL A 37 7.46 -4.82 4.23
N THR A 38 7.30 -4.34 2.99
CA THR A 38 6.23 -3.40 2.63
C THR A 38 4.84 -3.99 2.88
N MET A 39 4.62 -5.27 2.55
CA MET A 39 3.37 -5.96 2.87
C MET A 39 3.13 -6.13 4.37
N ARG A 40 4.19 -6.29 5.17
CA ARG A 40 4.09 -6.29 6.64
C ARG A 40 3.66 -4.92 7.15
N LEU A 41 4.24 -3.83 6.65
CA LEU A 41 3.83 -2.46 7.01
C LEU A 41 2.36 -2.20 6.66
N VAL A 42 1.89 -2.68 5.51
CA VAL A 42 0.46 -2.66 5.17
C VAL A 42 -0.33 -3.40 6.26
N ARG A 43 0.00 -4.66 6.55
CA ARG A 43 -0.70 -5.49 7.56
C ARG A 43 -0.68 -4.91 8.97
N GLU A 44 0.34 -4.13 9.31
CA GLU A 44 0.46 -3.41 10.58
C GLU A 44 -0.36 -2.09 10.59
N GLY A 45 -0.98 -1.71 9.47
CA GLY A 45 -1.76 -0.49 9.31
C GLY A 45 -0.91 0.76 9.08
N LYS A 46 0.40 0.62 8.86
CA LYS A 46 1.34 1.73 8.66
C LYS A 46 1.32 2.28 7.23
N LEU A 47 0.92 1.46 6.26
CA LEU A 47 0.75 1.85 4.87
C LEU A 47 -0.67 1.53 4.40
N LYS A 48 -1.24 2.40 3.55
CA LYS A 48 -2.54 2.19 2.93
C LYS A 48 -2.36 1.55 1.57
N ALA A 49 -3.03 0.44 1.34
CA ALA A 49 -2.94 -0.32 0.10
C ALA A 49 -4.32 -0.48 -0.56
N ILE A 50 -4.32 -0.40 -1.89
CA ILE A 50 -5.48 -0.62 -2.73
C ILE A 50 -5.18 -1.78 -3.69
N LYS A 51 -6.08 -2.75 -3.75
CA LYS A 51 -6.08 -3.83 -4.72
C LYS A 51 -6.72 -3.35 -6.03
N VAL A 52 -5.93 -3.34 -7.10
CA VAL A 52 -6.37 -3.04 -8.47
C VAL A 52 -6.21 -4.32 -9.30
N GLY A 53 -7.32 -5.01 -9.59
CA GLY A 53 -7.28 -6.34 -10.19
C GLY A 53 -6.55 -7.33 -9.27
N ASN A 54 -5.46 -7.94 -9.76
CA ASN A 54 -4.61 -8.83 -8.96
C ASN A 54 -3.37 -8.15 -8.37
N ARG A 55 -3.23 -6.83 -8.52
CA ARG A 55 -2.06 -6.08 -8.06
C ARG A 55 -2.37 -5.34 -6.76
N VAL A 56 -1.41 -5.36 -5.84
CA VAL A 56 -1.43 -4.49 -4.66
C VAL A 56 -0.68 -3.22 -5.00
N MET A 57 -1.35 -2.10 -4.82
CA MET A 57 -0.81 -0.77 -5.01
C MET A 57 -0.81 -0.05 -3.66
N ILE A 58 0.24 0.70 -3.35
CA ILE A 58 0.34 1.53 -2.16
C ILE A 58 -0.04 2.96 -2.51
N THR A 59 -0.77 3.64 -1.64
CA THR A 59 -1.09 5.05 -1.87
C THR A 59 0.16 5.90 -1.64
N THR A 60 0.48 6.81 -2.57
CA THR A 60 1.63 7.71 -2.42
C THR A 60 1.50 8.59 -1.19
N ALA A 61 0.26 8.98 -0.83
CA ALA A 61 -0.02 9.70 0.42
C ALA A 61 0.49 8.94 1.65
N SER A 62 0.15 7.65 1.79
CA SER A 62 0.64 6.87 2.93
C SER A 62 2.14 6.60 2.91
N LEU A 63 2.77 6.59 1.72
CA LEU A 63 4.23 6.46 1.62
C LEU A 63 4.91 7.72 2.14
N ASN A 64 4.42 8.90 1.72
CA ASN A 64 4.91 10.19 2.19
C ASN A 64 4.70 10.36 3.70
N ASP A 65 3.49 10.05 4.18
CA ASP A 65 3.17 10.09 5.62
C ASP A 65 4.12 9.20 6.44
N PHE A 66 4.44 8.00 5.92
CA PHE A 66 5.35 7.05 6.58
C PHE A 66 6.82 7.49 6.52
N ALA A 67 7.25 8.04 5.39
CA ALA A 67 8.62 8.54 5.19
C ALA A 67 8.87 9.89 5.88
N GLY A 68 7.82 10.59 6.32
CA GLY A 68 7.89 11.88 6.99
C GLY A 68 8.14 13.05 6.04
N CYS A 69 7.65 12.97 4.79
CA CYS A 69 7.84 13.97 3.74
C CYS A 69 6.54 14.53 3.14
#